data_AF-N0BGG4-F1
#
_entry.id   AF-N0BGG4-F1
#
_cell.length_a   1.000
_cell.length_b   1.000
_cell.length_c   1.000
_cell.angle_alpha   90.00
_cell.angle_beta   90.00
_cell.angle_gamma   90.00
#
_symmetry.space_group_name_H-M   'P 1'
#
loop_
_entity.id
_entity.type
_entity.pdbx_description
1 polymer ?
#
loop_
_entity_poly.entity_id
_entity_poly.type
_entity_poly.pdbx_seq_one_letter_code
_entity_poly.pdbx_strand_id
1 'polypeptide(L)'
;MREVMIVSRTWEQAKEMLLKKIVSEGKKYLSRFGDTLRCEPSLVVVEKPDYFFDIEHDFSGWTFCGESYLSRVEKVLDICAEKIKSSPYTRRVSIPIWMPKDHHCRNPPAITEISLLPVKELHATAYIRSLDAYNFFMHNADFITFVLDYVAEKAGFDVGSAGFIASIPHIYLRDLKHIDLDSDYEEITGFHPLAVHLKEDYLSTAWHSAMEVVYHNGMTKRTEWGEIFEGQKESKFVQRLFIEVKNPYEHQIHDKAPFTKKYAIDYAHDYMICAKFIDRPVNERILKEGETYTYAERARYCERDDLIVDQLYTVIEKLKQDRYRRDCYVGISRIWDLKSDEPPCLRGYQFVGDHDHLKGIFYMRSNDIYGAMHANAYAFSTLTQYVAELTGFQRHKYYHFAVDAHIYGEFLKAVKEILEPETPSFFDKT
;
A
#
# COMPACT_ATOMS: atom_id res chain seq x y z
N MET A 1 -0.69 -6.73 -25.45
CA MET A 1 -0.53 -7.03 -24.02
C MET A 1 -1.31 -5.94 -23.30
N ARG A 2 -2.40 -6.28 -22.61
CA ARG A 2 -3.34 -5.33 -21.99
C ARG A 2 -2.78 -4.88 -20.63
N GLU A 3 -2.25 -3.66 -20.62
CA GLU A 3 -2.62 -2.49 -19.79
C GLU A 3 -3.22 -2.73 -18.38
N VAL A 4 -2.86 -1.95 -17.33
CA VAL A 4 -2.95 -2.47 -15.93
C VAL A 4 -3.47 -1.54 -14.79
N MET A 5 -3.52 -0.20 -14.88
CA MET A 5 -4.15 0.65 -13.83
C MET A 5 -5.40 1.39 -14.34
N ILE A 6 -6.37 1.60 -13.44
CA ILE A 6 -7.63 2.30 -13.74
C ILE A 6 -7.49 3.76 -13.33
N VAL A 7 -7.51 4.66 -14.30
CA VAL A 7 -7.61 6.11 -14.09
C VAL A 7 -8.87 6.59 -14.80
N SER A 8 -9.70 7.36 -14.12
CA SER A 8 -10.94 7.87 -14.68
C SER A 8 -11.30 9.23 -14.08
N ARG A 9 -12.32 9.88 -14.64
CA ARG A 9 -12.73 11.20 -14.18
C ARG A 9 -13.66 11.13 -12.96
N THR A 10 -14.52 10.12 -12.86
CA THR A 10 -15.53 9.95 -11.80
C THR A 10 -15.53 8.53 -11.21
N TRP A 11 -16.16 8.33 -10.06
CA TRP A 11 -16.22 7.00 -9.42
C TRP A 11 -17.07 5.98 -10.18
N GLU A 12 -18.11 6.41 -10.90
CA GLU A 12 -18.95 5.52 -11.71
C GLU A 12 -18.14 4.89 -12.85
N GLN A 13 -17.35 5.72 -13.55
CA GLN A 13 -16.47 5.26 -14.62
C GLN A 13 -15.44 4.26 -14.06
N ALA A 14 -14.80 4.59 -12.94
CA ALA A 14 -13.87 3.69 -12.27
C ALA A 14 -14.52 2.34 -11.88
N LYS A 15 -15.76 2.37 -11.39
CA LYS A 15 -16.52 1.18 -11.03
C LYS A 15 -16.77 0.30 -12.25
N GLU A 16 -17.24 0.87 -13.35
CA GLU A 16 -17.49 0.15 -14.60
C GLU A 16 -16.22 -0.52 -15.13
N MET A 17 -15.11 0.22 -15.16
CA MET A 17 -13.81 -0.30 -15.59
C MET A 17 -13.34 -1.47 -14.70
N LEU A 18 -13.47 -1.34 -13.37
CA LEU A 18 -13.06 -2.40 -12.44
C LEU A 18 -13.96 -3.64 -12.55
N LEU A 19 -15.27 -3.47 -12.70
CA LEU A 19 -16.20 -4.58 -12.90
C LEU A 19 -15.84 -5.38 -14.15
N LYS A 20 -15.57 -4.69 -15.27
CA LYS A 20 -15.15 -5.35 -16.51
C LYS A 20 -13.85 -6.09 -16.35
N LYS A 21 -12.82 -5.47 -15.73
CA LYS A 21 -11.54 -6.13 -15.44
C LYS A 21 -11.74 -7.42 -14.64
N ILE A 22 -12.60 -7.40 -13.63
CA ILE A 22 -12.92 -8.61 -12.85
C ILE A 22 -13.61 -9.66 -13.73
N VAL A 23 -14.54 -9.27 -14.60
CA VAL A 23 -15.25 -10.21 -15.49
C VAL A 23 -14.32 -10.80 -16.56
N SER A 24 -13.44 -9.99 -17.14
CA SER A 24 -12.56 -10.39 -18.25
C SER A 24 -11.36 -11.24 -17.79
N GLU A 25 -10.75 -10.89 -16.67
CA GLU A 25 -9.50 -11.52 -16.20
C GLU A 25 -9.70 -12.42 -14.97
N GLY A 26 -10.87 -12.34 -14.34
CA GLY A 26 -11.07 -12.94 -13.04
C GLY A 26 -11.06 -14.46 -13.06
N LYS A 27 -10.50 -15.04 -12.00
CA LYS A 27 -10.54 -16.47 -11.73
C LYS A 27 -11.58 -16.77 -10.66
N LYS A 28 -12.13 -17.99 -10.66
CA LYS A 28 -13.11 -18.41 -9.65
C LYS A 28 -12.40 -18.85 -8.37
N TYR A 29 -12.96 -18.46 -7.24
CA TYR A 29 -12.47 -18.84 -5.92
C TYR A 29 -13.63 -19.13 -4.98
N LEU A 30 -13.45 -20.15 -4.16
CA LEU A 30 -14.35 -20.46 -3.06
C LEU A 30 -14.34 -19.33 -2.02
N SER A 31 -15.50 -19.06 -1.43
CA SER A 31 -15.62 -18.12 -0.33
C SER A 31 -16.75 -18.51 0.62
N ARG A 32 -16.54 -18.25 1.91
CA ARG A 32 -17.56 -18.46 2.96
C ARG A 32 -18.88 -17.69 2.74
N PHE A 33 -18.89 -16.68 1.86
CA PHE A 33 -20.07 -15.85 1.56
C PHE A 33 -20.68 -16.13 0.18
N GLY A 34 -20.25 -17.21 -0.47
CA GLY A 34 -20.58 -17.54 -1.85
C GLY A 34 -19.39 -17.30 -2.77
N ASP A 35 -19.27 -18.14 -3.80
CA ASP A 35 -18.14 -18.12 -4.70
C ASP A 35 -17.98 -16.77 -5.41
N THR A 36 -16.73 -16.46 -5.74
CA THR A 36 -16.33 -15.14 -6.24
C THR A 36 -15.49 -15.27 -7.49
N LEU A 37 -15.64 -14.31 -8.39
CA LEU A 37 -14.70 -14.01 -9.46
C LEU A 37 -13.74 -12.93 -8.95
N ARG A 38 -12.42 -13.15 -9.01
CA ARG A 38 -11.39 -12.20 -8.50
C ARG A 38 -10.30 -11.98 -9.55
N CYS A 39 -9.90 -10.74 -9.79
CA CYS A 39 -8.72 -10.40 -10.59
C CYS A 39 -7.50 -10.06 -9.70
N GLU A 40 -6.39 -9.71 -10.33
CA GLU A 40 -5.17 -9.28 -9.62
C GLU A 40 -5.39 -7.95 -8.87
N PRO A 41 -4.55 -7.63 -7.87
CA PRO A 41 -4.64 -6.35 -7.16
C PRO A 41 -4.68 -5.17 -8.14
N SER A 42 -5.58 -4.22 -7.89
CA SER A 42 -5.89 -3.15 -8.85
C SER A 42 -5.82 -1.78 -8.19
N LEU A 43 -4.99 -0.91 -8.77
CA LEU A 43 -4.94 0.51 -8.45
C LEU A 43 -6.03 1.25 -9.23
N VAL A 44 -6.90 1.94 -8.50
CA VAL A 44 -7.98 2.76 -9.03
C VAL A 44 -7.77 4.20 -8.60
N VAL A 45 -7.80 5.14 -9.55
CA VAL A 45 -7.65 6.57 -9.31
C VAL A 45 -8.73 7.34 -10.04
N VAL A 46 -9.31 8.32 -9.33
CA VAL A 46 -10.32 9.24 -9.84
C VAL A 46 -9.78 10.66 -9.73
N GLU A 47 -9.79 11.39 -10.85
CA GLU A 47 -9.25 12.74 -10.93
C GLU A 47 -10.06 13.75 -10.13
N LYS A 48 -11.40 13.63 -10.18
CA LYS A 48 -12.35 14.56 -9.56
C LYS A 48 -13.39 13.75 -8.79
N PRO A 49 -13.06 13.31 -7.56
CA PRO A 49 -13.99 12.52 -6.78
C PRO A 49 -15.24 13.34 -6.44
N ASP A 50 -16.39 12.72 -6.63
CA ASP A 50 -17.71 13.22 -6.29
C ASP A 50 -18.41 12.26 -5.31
N TYR A 51 -19.54 12.69 -4.75
CA TYR A 51 -20.43 11.83 -3.99
C TYR A 51 -21.47 11.20 -4.91
N PHE A 52 -21.69 9.91 -4.76
CA PHE A 52 -22.76 9.22 -5.48
C PHE A 52 -24.07 9.21 -4.71
N PHE A 53 -24.00 8.94 -3.40
CA PHE A 53 -25.18 8.96 -2.56
C PHE A 53 -25.38 10.36 -1.96
N ASP A 54 -26.54 10.97 -2.18
CA ASP A 54 -27.02 12.18 -1.49
C ASP A 54 -27.36 11.87 -0.01
N ILE A 55 -26.45 11.21 0.71
CA ILE A 55 -26.52 11.04 2.16
C ILE A 55 -25.95 12.33 2.74
N GLU A 56 -26.50 12.84 3.84
CA GLU A 56 -25.96 14.00 4.58
C GLU A 56 -24.59 13.71 5.24
N HIS A 57 -23.65 13.08 4.52
CA HIS A 57 -22.36 12.60 5.03
C HIS A 57 -22.48 11.67 6.26
N ASP A 58 -23.65 11.05 6.47
CA ASP A 58 -23.88 10.10 7.56
C ASP A 58 -23.43 8.68 7.17
N PHE A 59 -22.19 8.34 7.54
CA PHE A 59 -21.64 7.00 7.38
C PHE A 59 -21.83 6.10 8.61
N SER A 60 -22.72 6.45 9.56
CA SER A 60 -22.97 5.65 10.76
C SER A 60 -23.50 4.25 10.47
N GLY A 61 -24.26 4.09 9.38
CA GLY A 61 -24.77 2.80 8.89
C GLY A 61 -23.71 1.94 8.19
N TRP A 62 -22.58 2.53 7.78
CA TRP A 62 -21.48 1.81 7.14
C TRP A 62 -20.61 1.14 8.20
N THR A 63 -20.99 -0.09 8.54
CA THR A 63 -20.53 -0.79 9.74
C THR A 63 -19.77 -2.08 9.46
N PHE A 64 -18.93 -2.45 10.42
CA PHE A 64 -18.23 -3.72 10.50
C PHE A 64 -17.97 -4.04 11.97
N CYS A 65 -18.00 -5.31 12.37
CA CYS A 65 -17.71 -5.75 13.74
C CYS A 65 -18.48 -5.03 14.87
N GLY A 66 -19.65 -4.42 14.60
CA GLY A 66 -20.39 -3.64 15.58
C GLY A 66 -19.92 -2.18 15.76
N GLU A 67 -19.00 -1.72 14.91
CA GLU A 67 -18.52 -0.33 14.82
C GLU A 67 -18.83 0.24 13.43
N SER A 68 -18.81 1.56 13.27
CA SER A 68 -18.89 2.23 11.96
C SER A 68 -17.52 2.71 11.51
N TYR A 69 -17.32 2.84 10.20
CA TYR A 69 -16.10 3.47 9.66
C TYR A 69 -15.96 4.92 10.17
N LEU A 70 -17.07 5.66 10.22
CA LEU A 70 -17.10 7.01 10.77
C LEU A 70 -16.56 7.06 12.20
N SER A 71 -16.99 6.14 13.06
CA SER A 71 -16.57 6.11 14.48
C SER A 71 -15.06 5.90 14.68
N ARG A 72 -14.36 5.33 13.68
CA ARG A 72 -12.90 5.17 13.70
C ARG A 72 -12.14 6.38 13.21
N VAL A 73 -12.71 7.17 12.30
CA VAL A 73 -12.02 8.30 11.68
C VAL A 73 -12.38 9.64 12.33
N GLU A 74 -13.61 9.83 12.81
CA GLU A 74 -14.11 11.13 13.32
C GLU A 74 -13.21 11.73 14.42
N LYS A 75 -12.61 10.87 15.24
CA LYS A 75 -11.75 11.27 16.37
C LYS A 75 -10.39 11.82 15.95
N VAL A 76 -10.02 11.64 14.68
CA VAL A 76 -8.69 11.97 14.17
C VAL A 76 -8.70 12.90 12.96
N LEU A 77 -9.86 13.21 12.37
CA LEU A 77 -9.95 14.08 11.19
C LEU A 77 -9.38 15.49 11.47
N ASP A 78 -9.76 16.10 12.59
CA ASP A 78 -9.22 17.43 12.96
C ASP A 78 -7.71 17.39 13.20
N ILE A 79 -7.18 16.31 13.80
CA ILE A 79 -5.73 16.11 14.00
C ILE A 79 -5.03 16.04 12.64
N CYS A 80 -5.62 15.37 11.66
CA CYS A 80 -5.08 15.28 10.31
C CYS A 80 -5.06 16.65 9.62
N ALA A 81 -6.16 17.42 9.72
CA ALA A 81 -6.27 18.75 9.14
C ALA A 81 -5.24 19.71 9.74
N GLU A 82 -5.09 19.75 11.06
CA GLU A 82 -4.09 20.62 11.71
C GLU A 82 -2.65 20.22 11.36
N LYS A 83 -2.38 18.92 11.18
CA LYS A 83 -1.06 18.46 10.74
C LYS A 83 -0.74 18.88 9.30
N ILE A 84 -1.71 18.77 8.38
CA ILE A 84 -1.53 19.23 6.99
C ILE A 84 -1.39 20.75 6.94
N LYS A 85 -2.20 21.48 7.71
CA LYS A 85 -2.16 22.94 7.78
C LYS A 85 -0.82 23.45 8.31
N SER A 86 -0.28 22.82 9.34
CA SER A 86 1.02 23.19 9.93
C SER A 86 2.21 22.75 9.06
N SER A 87 2.09 21.63 8.35
CA SER A 87 3.10 21.13 7.41
C SER A 87 2.49 20.77 6.06
N PRO A 88 2.33 21.75 5.13
CA PRO A 88 1.60 21.60 3.86
C PRO A 88 2.32 20.74 2.80
N TYR A 89 3.36 20.01 3.21
CA TYR A 89 4.12 19.06 2.40
C TYR A 89 4.32 17.72 3.12
N THR A 90 3.64 17.53 4.26
CA THR A 90 3.75 16.33 5.09
C THR A 90 3.39 15.07 4.32
N ARG A 91 4.13 14.01 4.58
CA ARG A 91 3.79 12.64 4.13
C ARG A 91 3.33 11.75 5.28
N ARG A 92 3.06 12.36 6.45
CA ARG A 92 2.87 11.68 7.74
C ARG A 92 1.41 11.59 8.17
N VAL A 93 0.46 11.91 7.29
CA VAL A 93 -0.97 11.79 7.54
C VAL A 93 -1.52 10.55 6.86
N SER A 94 -1.77 9.53 7.67
CA SER A 94 -2.35 8.27 7.23
C SER A 94 -3.15 7.68 8.39
N ILE A 95 -4.46 7.56 8.18
CA ILE A 95 -5.44 7.15 9.17
C ILE A 95 -5.55 5.62 9.15
N PRO A 96 -5.09 4.93 10.20
CA PRO A 96 -5.30 3.50 10.32
C PRO A 96 -6.74 3.22 10.75
N ILE A 97 -7.45 2.46 9.94
CA ILE A 97 -8.79 1.97 10.26
C ILE A 97 -8.68 0.58 10.87
N TRP A 98 -7.80 -0.28 10.37
CA TRP A 98 -7.58 -1.62 10.94
C TRP A 98 -6.94 -1.55 12.33
N MET A 99 -7.40 -2.42 13.23
CA MET A 99 -6.84 -2.62 14.56
C MET A 99 -6.54 -4.10 14.81
N PRO A 100 -5.55 -4.46 15.65
CA PRO A 100 -5.22 -5.86 15.94
C PRO A 100 -6.43 -6.70 16.40
N LYS A 101 -7.33 -6.11 17.20
CA LYS A 101 -8.57 -6.76 17.67
C LYS A 101 -9.48 -7.25 16.53
N ASP A 102 -9.38 -6.67 15.33
CA ASP A 102 -10.19 -7.04 14.18
C ASP A 102 -9.91 -8.46 13.68
N HIS A 103 -8.77 -9.06 14.07
CA HIS A 103 -8.50 -10.48 13.79
C HIS A 103 -9.54 -11.42 14.41
N HIS A 104 -10.14 -11.03 15.54
CA HIS A 104 -11.18 -11.79 16.24
C HIS A 104 -12.59 -11.53 15.69
N CYS A 105 -12.73 -10.61 14.75
CA CYS A 105 -14.00 -10.29 14.15
C CYS A 105 -14.32 -11.21 12.97
N ARG A 106 -15.60 -11.60 12.85
CA ARG A 106 -16.10 -12.34 11.69
C ARG A 106 -15.97 -11.52 10.41
N ASN A 107 -16.38 -10.24 10.43
CA ASN A 107 -16.41 -9.34 9.27
C ASN A 107 -15.57 -8.08 9.54
N PRO A 108 -14.23 -8.16 9.48
CA PRO A 108 -13.35 -7.02 9.74
C PRO A 108 -13.53 -5.88 8.72
N PRO A 109 -13.00 -4.67 8.96
CA PRO A 109 -13.10 -3.57 7.99
C PRO A 109 -12.43 -3.92 6.67
N ALA A 110 -13.04 -3.56 5.54
CA ALA A 110 -12.50 -3.71 4.20
C ALA A 110 -11.49 -2.61 3.85
N ILE A 111 -11.77 -1.36 4.23
CA ILE A 111 -10.79 -0.27 4.15
C ILE A 111 -9.92 -0.35 5.41
N THR A 112 -8.60 -0.48 5.26
CA THR A 112 -7.70 -0.65 6.41
C THR A 112 -6.89 0.59 6.72
N GLU A 113 -6.67 1.46 5.74
CA GLU A 113 -5.89 2.69 5.87
C GLU A 113 -6.38 3.72 4.84
N ILE A 114 -6.36 5.01 5.20
CA ILE A 114 -6.55 6.15 4.29
C ILE A 114 -5.39 7.13 4.47
N SER A 115 -4.55 7.29 3.45
CA SER A 115 -3.44 8.24 3.43
C SER A 115 -3.84 9.53 2.72
N LEU A 116 -3.40 10.65 3.28
CA LEU A 116 -3.64 11.99 2.74
C LEU A 116 -2.31 12.62 2.36
N LEU A 117 -2.22 13.14 1.13
CA LEU A 117 -0.99 13.69 0.56
C LEU A 117 -1.26 15.09 -0.01
N PRO A 118 -0.75 16.17 0.62
CA PRO A 118 -0.85 17.52 0.09
C PRO A 118 0.19 17.74 -1.04
N VAL A 119 -0.29 17.99 -2.25
CA VAL A 119 0.50 18.32 -3.45
C VAL A 119 -0.25 19.38 -4.28
N LYS A 120 -0.12 20.66 -3.91
CA LYS A 120 -0.96 21.78 -4.38
C LYS A 120 -2.43 21.66 -3.97
N GLU A 121 -3.05 20.53 -4.28
CA GLU A 121 -4.35 20.06 -3.79
C GLU A 121 -4.13 18.96 -2.74
N LEU A 122 -5.16 18.62 -1.97
CA LEU A 122 -5.11 17.44 -1.11
C LEU A 122 -5.55 16.21 -1.90
N HIS A 123 -4.80 15.11 -1.77
CA HIS A 123 -5.13 13.84 -2.40
C HIS A 123 -5.35 12.74 -1.37
N ALA A 124 -6.32 11.86 -1.60
CA ALA A 124 -6.57 10.69 -0.76
C ALA A 124 -6.17 9.39 -1.48
N THR A 125 -5.66 8.43 -0.71
CA THR A 125 -5.40 7.06 -1.17
C THR A 125 -5.75 6.07 -0.09
N ALA A 126 -6.60 5.09 -0.39
CA ALA A 126 -6.97 4.04 0.57
C ALA A 126 -6.35 2.68 0.23
N TYR A 127 -6.17 1.84 1.26
CA TYR A 127 -5.92 0.41 1.09
C TYR A 127 -7.21 -0.37 1.36
N ILE A 128 -7.68 -1.12 0.38
CA ILE A 128 -8.88 -1.95 0.50
C ILE A 128 -8.50 -3.42 0.41
N ARG A 129 -8.55 -4.14 1.54
CA ARG A 129 -8.12 -5.54 1.62
C ARG A 129 -9.01 -6.51 0.85
N SER A 130 -10.27 -6.16 0.64
CA SER A 130 -11.26 -6.99 -0.05
C SER A 130 -12.42 -6.13 -0.51
N LEU A 131 -12.55 -5.93 -1.82
CA LEU A 131 -13.56 -5.07 -2.42
C LEU A 131 -14.56 -5.90 -3.23
N ASP A 132 -15.80 -5.95 -2.76
CA ASP A 132 -16.92 -6.33 -3.63
C ASP A 132 -17.23 -5.14 -4.53
N ALA A 133 -16.75 -5.22 -5.77
CA ALA A 133 -16.80 -4.11 -6.71
C ALA A 133 -18.23 -3.81 -7.18
N TYR A 134 -19.17 -4.76 -7.05
CA TYR A 134 -20.55 -4.54 -7.47
C TYR A 134 -21.35 -3.84 -6.37
N ASN A 135 -21.36 -4.44 -5.17
CA ASN A 135 -22.23 -4.02 -4.08
C ASN A 135 -21.65 -2.88 -3.22
N PHE A 136 -20.33 -2.82 -3.05
CA PHE A 136 -19.72 -1.95 -2.03
C PHE A 136 -18.71 -0.94 -2.58
N PHE A 137 -18.54 -0.85 -3.90
CA PHE A 137 -17.65 0.14 -4.51
C PHE A 137 -18.03 1.57 -4.13
N MET A 138 -19.28 2.00 -4.42
CA MET A 138 -19.70 3.38 -4.20
C MET A 138 -19.71 3.75 -2.71
N HIS A 139 -20.08 2.83 -1.81
CA HIS A 139 -20.02 3.08 -0.37
C HIS A 139 -18.59 3.35 0.13
N ASN A 140 -17.60 2.62 -0.41
CA ASN A 140 -16.20 2.86 -0.07
C ASN A 140 -15.67 4.14 -0.73
N ALA A 141 -16.08 4.42 -1.98
CA ALA A 141 -15.71 5.63 -2.71
C ALA A 141 -16.18 6.89 -1.98
N ASP A 142 -17.48 6.98 -1.66
CA ASP A 142 -18.06 8.11 -0.93
C ASP A 142 -17.42 8.31 0.43
N PHE A 143 -17.07 7.23 1.15
CA PHE A 143 -16.38 7.34 2.44
C PHE A 143 -14.96 7.91 2.28
N ILE A 144 -14.25 7.55 1.20
CA ILE A 144 -12.93 8.11 0.89
C ILE A 144 -13.06 9.60 0.52
N THR A 145 -14.04 9.95 -0.32
CA THR A 145 -14.36 11.35 -0.68
C THR A 145 -14.68 12.18 0.57
N PHE A 146 -15.49 11.66 1.48
CA PHE A 146 -15.79 12.30 2.76
C PHE A 146 -14.56 12.64 3.60
N VAL A 147 -13.65 11.67 3.78
CA VAL A 147 -12.42 11.92 4.54
C VAL A 147 -11.55 12.97 3.84
N LEU A 148 -11.48 12.92 2.51
CA LEU A 148 -10.73 13.88 1.71
C LEU A 148 -11.28 15.29 1.86
N ASP A 149 -12.57 15.48 1.60
CA ASP A 149 -13.24 16.78 1.62
C ASP A 149 -13.19 17.42 3.00
N TYR A 150 -13.51 16.64 4.05
CA TYR A 150 -13.49 17.14 5.42
C TYR A 150 -12.11 17.69 5.79
N VAL A 151 -11.05 16.93 5.50
CA VAL A 151 -9.69 17.33 5.86
C VAL A 151 -9.20 18.47 4.96
N ALA A 152 -9.54 18.45 3.66
CA ALA A 152 -9.19 19.52 2.72
C ALA A 152 -9.80 20.86 3.16
N GLU A 153 -11.09 20.90 3.47
CA GLU A 153 -11.81 22.08 3.93
C GLU A 153 -11.16 22.65 5.19
N LYS A 154 -10.94 21.82 6.21
CA LYS A 154 -10.36 22.24 7.49
C LYS A 154 -8.90 22.68 7.38
N ALA A 155 -8.13 22.04 6.50
CA ALA A 155 -6.73 22.38 6.26
C ALA A 155 -6.54 23.59 5.33
N GLY A 156 -7.60 24.03 4.63
CA GLY A 156 -7.54 25.11 3.64
C GLY A 156 -6.90 24.70 2.32
N PHE A 157 -7.14 23.46 1.88
CA PHE A 157 -6.69 22.91 0.61
C PHE A 157 -7.85 22.71 -0.36
N ASP A 158 -7.59 22.90 -1.65
CA ASP A 158 -8.50 22.41 -2.69
C ASP A 158 -8.49 20.88 -2.72
N VAL A 159 -9.64 20.29 -3.04
CA VAL A 159 -9.80 18.84 -3.20
C VAL A 159 -9.19 18.43 -4.53
N GLY A 160 -8.26 17.48 -4.48
CA GLY A 160 -7.67 16.85 -5.67
C GLY A 160 -8.16 15.41 -5.86
N SER A 161 -7.34 14.61 -6.54
CA SER A 161 -7.64 13.20 -6.81
C SER A 161 -7.84 12.31 -5.56
N ALA A 162 -8.70 11.31 -5.70
CA ALA A 162 -8.82 10.21 -4.75
C ALA A 162 -8.52 8.87 -5.44
N GLY A 163 -8.16 7.86 -4.66
CA GLY A 163 -7.90 6.53 -5.22
C GLY A 163 -7.77 5.46 -4.15
N PHE A 164 -7.61 4.23 -4.58
CA PHE A 164 -7.33 3.11 -3.69
C PHE A 164 -6.60 1.99 -4.41
N ILE A 165 -5.86 1.20 -3.64
CA ILE A 165 -5.39 -0.12 -4.06
C ILE A 165 -6.36 -1.17 -3.49
N ALA A 166 -7.02 -1.91 -4.37
CA ALA A 166 -7.81 -3.06 -3.99
C ALA A 166 -6.94 -4.32 -4.06
N SER A 167 -6.70 -4.96 -2.92
CA SER A 167 -5.90 -6.18 -2.83
C SER A 167 -6.66 -7.40 -3.37
N ILE A 168 -7.97 -7.47 -3.10
CA ILE A 168 -8.86 -8.53 -3.61
C ILE A 168 -10.12 -7.89 -4.23
N PRO A 169 -10.00 -7.28 -5.41
CA PRO A 169 -11.15 -6.86 -6.20
C PRO A 169 -11.92 -8.11 -6.65
N HIS A 170 -13.22 -8.16 -6.35
CA HIS A 170 -14.04 -9.32 -6.64
C HIS A 170 -15.51 -8.99 -6.86
N ILE A 171 -16.20 -9.96 -7.43
CA ILE A 171 -17.65 -9.98 -7.64
C ILE A 171 -18.15 -11.35 -7.20
N TYR A 172 -19.29 -11.41 -6.51
CA TYR A 172 -19.91 -12.70 -6.23
C TYR A 172 -20.54 -13.28 -7.48
N LEU A 173 -20.41 -14.60 -7.71
CA LEU A 173 -20.92 -15.22 -8.93
C LEU A 173 -22.43 -15.04 -9.12
N ARG A 174 -23.19 -14.87 -8.04
CA ARG A 174 -24.64 -14.57 -8.08
C ARG A 174 -24.97 -13.21 -8.71
N ASP A 175 -24.03 -12.26 -8.67
CA ASP A 175 -24.22 -10.88 -9.13
C ASP A 175 -23.74 -10.68 -10.57
N LEU A 176 -23.02 -11.65 -11.15
CA LEU A 176 -22.48 -11.58 -12.52
C LEU A 176 -23.55 -11.28 -13.59
N LYS A 177 -24.75 -11.81 -13.41
CA LYS A 177 -25.87 -11.63 -14.35
C LYS A 177 -26.39 -10.18 -14.44
N HIS A 178 -25.96 -9.31 -13.52
CA HIS A 178 -26.42 -7.92 -13.43
C HIS A 178 -25.38 -6.93 -13.96
N ILE A 179 -24.29 -7.41 -14.54
CA ILE A 179 -23.20 -6.58 -15.04
C ILE A 179 -23.34 -6.45 -16.54
N ASP A 180 -23.48 -5.20 -16.99
CA ASP A 180 -23.43 -4.85 -18.40
C ASP A 180 -21.97 -4.79 -18.88
N LEU A 181 -21.69 -5.37 -20.04
CA LEU A 181 -20.35 -5.53 -20.62
C LEU A 181 -20.17 -4.71 -21.91
N ASP A 182 -21.14 -3.88 -22.28
CA ASP A 182 -21.20 -3.26 -23.61
C ASP A 182 -20.27 -2.05 -23.83
N SER A 183 -19.46 -1.63 -22.85
CA SER A 183 -18.51 -0.53 -23.02
C SER A 183 -17.05 -1.01 -23.04
N ASP A 184 -16.23 -0.41 -23.90
CA ASP A 184 -14.78 -0.61 -23.87
C ASP A 184 -14.16 -0.02 -22.58
N TYR A 185 -12.99 -0.50 -22.19
CA TYR A 185 -12.18 0.16 -21.17
C TYR A 185 -10.69 0.09 -21.54
N GLU A 186 -9.99 1.19 -21.32
CA GLU A 186 -8.55 1.34 -21.59
C GLU A 186 -7.84 1.37 -20.24
N GLU A 187 -6.80 0.55 -20.07
CA GLU A 187 -5.99 0.60 -18.85
C GLU A 187 -4.68 1.33 -19.17
N ILE A 188 -3.99 1.88 -18.16
CA ILE A 188 -2.71 2.59 -18.39
C ILE A 188 -1.58 1.80 -17.72
N THR A 189 -0.41 1.72 -18.34
CA THR A 189 0.84 1.24 -17.71
C THR A 189 1.92 2.28 -17.81
N GLY A 190 2.85 2.27 -16.86
CA GLY A 190 3.91 3.26 -16.79
C GLY A 190 3.47 4.49 -16.01
N PHE A 191 3.83 5.67 -16.51
CA PHE A 191 3.63 6.93 -15.81
C PHE A 191 2.30 7.60 -16.16
N HIS A 192 1.53 7.95 -15.13
CA HIS A 192 0.46 8.94 -15.17
C HIS A 192 0.72 9.99 -14.06
N PRO A 193 0.37 11.28 -14.23
CA PRO A 193 0.65 12.30 -13.22
C PRO A 193 0.10 12.01 -11.81
N LEU A 194 -0.96 11.20 -11.70
CA LEU A 194 -1.61 10.83 -10.45
C LEU A 194 -1.28 9.42 -9.93
N ALA A 195 -0.62 8.60 -10.74
CA ALA A 195 -0.32 7.20 -10.43
C ALA A 195 0.74 6.62 -11.35
N VAL A 196 1.53 5.69 -10.82
CA VAL A 196 2.51 4.95 -11.62
C VAL A 196 2.28 3.47 -11.43
N HIS A 197 2.29 2.71 -12.52
CA HIS A 197 2.23 1.26 -12.47
C HIS A 197 3.39 0.62 -13.24
N LEU A 198 4.27 -0.06 -12.51
CA LEU A 198 5.40 -0.81 -13.04
C LEU A 198 5.17 -2.33 -12.94
N LYS A 199 5.56 -3.06 -13.97
CA LYS A 199 5.57 -4.52 -13.99
C LYS A 199 6.96 -5.02 -14.31
N GLU A 200 7.54 -5.74 -13.37
CA GLU A 200 8.94 -6.11 -13.40
C GLU A 200 9.10 -7.59 -13.09
N ASP A 201 10.15 -8.19 -13.63
CA ASP A 201 10.39 -9.62 -13.40
C ASP A 201 11.13 -9.84 -12.08
N TYR A 202 12.03 -8.92 -11.67
CA TYR A 202 12.89 -9.07 -10.50
C TYR A 202 12.83 -7.86 -9.56
N LEU A 203 13.25 -8.05 -8.29
CA LEU A 203 13.32 -6.94 -7.32
C LEU A 203 14.34 -5.87 -7.73
N SER A 204 15.46 -6.28 -8.35
CA SER A 204 16.48 -5.36 -8.83
C SER A 204 16.02 -4.47 -9.98
N THR A 205 15.25 -5.01 -10.93
CA THR A 205 14.69 -4.21 -12.03
C THR A 205 13.52 -3.34 -11.54
N ALA A 206 12.70 -3.84 -10.61
CA ALA A 206 11.69 -3.04 -9.90
C ALA A 206 12.27 -1.79 -9.22
N TRP A 207 13.40 -1.93 -8.53
CA TRP A 207 14.07 -0.80 -7.93
C TRP A 207 14.63 0.18 -8.96
N HIS A 208 15.24 -0.33 -10.04
CA HIS A 208 15.79 0.49 -11.12
C HIS A 208 14.69 1.31 -11.82
N SER A 209 13.62 0.66 -12.28
CA SER A 209 12.50 1.31 -12.97
C SER A 209 11.78 2.32 -12.06
N ALA A 210 11.69 2.04 -10.75
CA ALA A 210 11.15 3.01 -9.80
C ALA A 210 12.04 4.26 -9.69
N MET A 211 13.37 4.09 -9.65
CA MET A 211 14.29 5.23 -9.68
C MET A 211 14.16 6.02 -10.97
N GLU A 212 14.09 5.35 -12.12
CA GLU A 212 13.96 5.97 -13.44
C GLU A 212 12.71 6.86 -13.53
N VAL A 213 11.54 6.33 -13.17
CA VAL A 213 10.28 7.09 -13.26
C VAL A 213 10.28 8.28 -12.29
N VAL A 214 10.77 8.11 -11.06
CA VAL A 214 10.89 9.24 -10.12
C VAL A 214 11.89 10.27 -10.63
N TYR A 215 13.05 9.83 -11.12
CA TYR A 215 14.12 10.70 -11.59
C TYR A 215 13.75 11.49 -12.84
N HIS A 216 13.02 10.91 -13.78
CA HIS A 216 12.66 11.61 -15.03
C HIS A 216 11.29 12.30 -14.98
N ASN A 217 10.32 11.75 -14.25
CA ASN A 217 8.93 12.26 -14.28
C ASN A 217 8.43 12.84 -12.96
N GLY A 218 9.17 12.65 -11.86
CA GLY A 218 8.74 13.12 -10.55
C GLY A 218 8.60 14.64 -10.44
N MET A 219 7.69 15.06 -9.56
CA MET A 219 7.53 16.45 -9.14
C MET A 219 8.50 16.75 -7.99
N THR A 220 8.87 18.01 -7.79
CA THR A 220 9.66 18.41 -6.62
C THR A 220 8.75 18.94 -5.52
N LYS A 221 9.01 18.55 -4.28
CA LYS A 221 8.41 19.18 -3.10
C LYS A 221 9.39 19.24 -1.92
N ARG A 222 9.08 20.12 -0.98
CA ARG A 222 9.78 20.21 0.30
C ARG A 222 9.53 18.98 1.17
N THR A 223 10.42 18.73 2.12
CA THR A 223 10.30 17.63 3.09
C THR A 223 10.40 18.15 4.52
N GLU A 224 9.84 17.38 5.45
CA GLU A 224 9.93 17.63 6.90
C GLU A 224 11.34 17.40 7.45
N TRP A 225 12.23 16.78 6.68
CA TRP A 225 13.62 16.53 7.08
C TRP A 225 14.56 17.69 6.78
N GLY A 226 14.13 18.67 6.00
CA GLY A 226 14.96 19.80 5.59
C GLY A 226 15.49 20.68 6.71
N GLU A 227 14.87 20.65 7.89
CA GLU A 227 15.33 21.39 9.06
C GLU A 227 16.49 20.69 9.79
N ILE A 228 16.64 19.37 9.57
CA ILE A 228 17.65 18.52 10.21
C ILE A 228 18.76 18.18 9.22
N PHE A 229 18.41 17.89 7.96
CA PHE A 229 19.32 17.48 6.90
C PHE A 229 19.15 18.41 5.69
N GLU A 230 20.06 19.36 5.49
CA GLU A 230 19.98 20.35 4.39
C GLU A 230 19.85 19.65 3.01
N GLY A 231 20.54 18.52 2.83
CA GLY A 231 20.46 17.70 1.60
C GLY A 231 19.11 17.03 1.35
N GLN A 232 18.24 16.95 2.36
CA GLN A 232 16.90 16.37 2.27
C GLN A 232 15.79 17.41 2.27
N LYS A 233 16.13 18.69 2.18
CA LYS A 233 15.17 19.79 2.18
C LYS A 233 14.10 19.68 1.09
N GLU A 234 14.48 19.12 -0.05
CA GLU A 234 13.60 18.79 -1.15
C GLU A 234 13.77 17.35 -1.58
N SER A 235 12.71 16.80 -2.16
CA SER A 235 12.72 15.48 -2.80
C SER A 235 11.96 15.53 -4.12
N LYS A 236 12.44 14.74 -5.09
CA LYS A 236 11.70 14.44 -6.31
C LYS A 236 10.82 13.22 -6.07
N PHE A 237 9.55 13.24 -6.45
CA PHE A 237 8.61 12.18 -6.10
C PHE A 237 7.52 11.95 -7.15
N VAL A 238 6.93 10.75 -7.15
CA VAL A 238 5.68 10.42 -7.84
C VAL A 238 4.62 9.98 -6.85
N GLN A 239 3.36 10.19 -7.20
CA GLN A 239 2.22 9.76 -6.40
C GLN A 239 1.79 8.34 -6.79
N ARG A 240 1.38 7.54 -5.80
CA ARG A 240 0.77 6.21 -5.97
C ARG A 240 1.56 5.29 -6.91
N LEU A 241 2.80 5.00 -6.53
CA LEU A 241 3.63 4.02 -7.22
C LEU A 241 3.18 2.60 -6.84
N PHE A 242 2.70 1.86 -7.83
CA PHE A 242 2.33 0.46 -7.72
C PHE A 242 3.28 -0.40 -8.57
N ILE A 243 3.87 -1.43 -7.96
CA ILE A 243 4.83 -2.31 -8.63
C ILE A 243 4.41 -3.76 -8.43
N GLU A 244 4.32 -4.50 -9.53
CA GLU A 244 4.19 -5.95 -9.52
C GLU A 244 5.53 -6.60 -9.85
N VAL A 245 5.99 -7.53 -9.02
CA VAL A 245 7.20 -8.32 -9.27
C VAL A 245 6.84 -9.80 -9.40
N LYS A 246 7.16 -10.38 -10.56
CA LYS A 246 6.76 -11.76 -10.90
C LYS A 246 7.63 -12.82 -10.28
N ASN A 247 8.96 -12.64 -10.30
CA ASN A 247 9.95 -13.63 -9.84
C ASN A 247 10.84 -13.01 -8.74
N PRO A 248 10.28 -12.66 -7.57
CA PRO A 248 10.98 -11.84 -6.59
C PRO A 248 12.08 -12.60 -5.79
N TYR A 249 12.29 -13.89 -6.06
CA TYR A 249 13.35 -14.71 -5.50
C TYR A 249 14.63 -14.74 -6.36
N GLU A 250 14.57 -14.25 -7.60
CA GLU A 250 15.71 -14.14 -8.52
C GLU A 250 16.21 -12.70 -8.56
N HIS A 251 17.52 -12.51 -8.75
CA HIS A 251 18.16 -11.19 -8.89
C HIS A 251 17.69 -10.17 -7.82
N GLN A 252 17.68 -10.62 -6.56
CA GLN A 252 17.00 -9.92 -5.46
C GLN A 252 17.65 -8.60 -5.04
N ILE A 253 18.94 -8.40 -5.32
CA ILE A 253 19.71 -7.22 -4.93
C ILE A 253 20.43 -6.71 -6.18
N HIS A 254 20.31 -5.41 -6.44
CA HIS A 254 21.00 -4.75 -7.55
C HIS A 254 22.44 -4.45 -7.14
N ASP A 255 23.42 -4.59 -8.04
CA ASP A 255 24.85 -4.42 -7.72
C ASP A 255 25.22 -3.01 -7.23
N LYS A 256 24.37 -2.02 -7.56
CA LYS A 256 24.48 -0.62 -7.12
C LYS A 256 23.59 -0.26 -5.93
N ALA A 257 22.93 -1.23 -5.31
CA ALA A 257 22.09 -0.96 -4.14
C ALA A 257 22.97 -0.39 -2.99
N PRO A 258 22.50 0.65 -2.27
CA PRO A 258 23.30 1.33 -1.24
C PRO A 258 23.35 0.55 0.09
N PHE A 259 23.33 -0.77 0.05
CA PHE A 259 23.44 -1.64 1.22
C PHE A 259 24.09 -2.98 0.88
N THR A 260 24.56 -3.69 1.91
CA THR A 260 25.14 -5.02 1.76
C THR A 260 24.06 -6.11 1.84
N LYS A 261 24.28 -7.25 1.20
CA LYS A 261 23.40 -8.43 1.35
C LYS A 261 23.21 -8.84 2.81
N LYS A 262 24.25 -8.71 3.65
CA LYS A 262 24.15 -8.96 5.09
C LYS A 262 23.14 -8.03 5.75
N TYR A 263 23.22 -6.72 5.48
CA TYR A 263 22.26 -5.75 6.00
C TYR A 263 20.83 -6.10 5.59
N ALA A 264 20.59 -6.47 4.33
CA ALA A 264 19.25 -6.83 3.86
C ALA A 264 18.67 -8.05 4.60
N ILE A 265 19.49 -9.07 4.86
CA ILE A 265 19.10 -10.27 5.61
C ILE A 265 18.78 -9.90 7.07
N ASP A 266 19.69 -9.18 7.74
CA ASP A 266 19.49 -8.76 9.13
C ASP A 266 18.23 -7.88 9.26
N TYR A 267 18.04 -6.93 8.33
CA TYR A 267 16.86 -6.07 8.27
C TYR A 267 15.56 -6.88 8.13
N ALA A 268 15.54 -7.83 7.20
CA ALA A 268 14.39 -8.72 7.03
C ALA A 268 14.10 -9.52 8.30
N HIS A 269 15.11 -10.16 8.88
CA HIS A 269 14.93 -11.09 9.99
C HIS A 269 14.60 -10.40 11.31
N ASP A 270 15.27 -9.30 11.63
CA ASP A 270 15.14 -8.63 12.93
C ASP A 270 14.03 -7.57 12.92
N TYR A 271 13.95 -6.75 11.86
CA TYR A 271 13.10 -5.56 11.85
C TYR A 271 11.75 -5.78 11.17
N MET A 272 11.65 -6.72 10.23
CA MET A 272 10.41 -7.00 9.51
C MET A 272 9.67 -8.25 10.02
N ILE A 273 10.39 -9.33 10.30
CA ILE A 273 9.79 -10.67 10.48
C ILE A 273 9.80 -11.14 11.94
N CYS A 274 10.85 -10.86 12.70
CA CYS A 274 11.23 -11.62 13.89
C CYS A 274 11.38 -13.12 13.56
N ALA A 275 12.31 -13.41 12.65
CA ALA A 275 12.43 -14.73 12.00
C ALA A 275 12.65 -15.91 12.96
N LYS A 276 13.27 -15.67 14.12
CA LYS A 276 13.46 -16.67 15.20
C LYS A 276 12.16 -17.37 15.65
N PHE A 277 11.03 -16.69 15.49
CA PHE A 277 9.72 -17.16 15.91
C PHE A 277 8.75 -17.25 14.73
N ILE A 278 9.20 -17.39 13.49
CA ILE A 278 8.29 -17.34 12.32
C ILE A 278 7.22 -18.45 12.31
N ASP A 279 7.51 -19.58 12.96
CA ASP A 279 6.69 -20.78 13.00
C ASP A 279 5.86 -20.95 14.29
N ARG A 280 5.89 -19.99 15.21
CA ARG A 280 5.22 -20.03 16.52
C ARG A 280 4.84 -18.64 17.01
N PRO A 281 3.88 -18.48 17.93
CA PRO A 281 3.50 -17.16 18.44
C PRO A 281 4.65 -16.52 19.23
N VAL A 282 4.76 -15.19 19.15
CA VAL A 282 5.62 -14.38 20.01
C VAL A 282 4.82 -13.89 21.21
N ASN A 283 5.32 -14.18 22.41
CA ASN A 283 4.73 -13.76 23.68
C ASN A 283 5.72 -12.95 24.53
N GLU A 284 6.77 -12.44 23.90
CA GLU A 284 7.84 -11.68 24.54
C GLU A 284 8.16 -10.41 23.76
N ARG A 285 8.72 -9.42 24.45
CA ARG A 285 9.11 -8.15 23.87
C ARG A 285 10.12 -8.34 22.74
N ILE A 286 9.82 -7.75 21.58
CA ILE A 286 10.70 -7.75 20.40
C ILE A 286 11.62 -6.52 20.39
N LEU A 287 11.12 -5.35 20.82
CA LEU A 287 11.86 -4.08 20.75
C LEU A 287 13.10 -4.08 21.63
N LYS A 288 14.25 -3.79 21.02
CA LYS A 288 15.53 -3.61 21.71
C LYS A 288 15.57 -2.25 22.40
N GLU A 289 16.48 -2.09 23.35
CA GLU A 289 16.67 -0.81 24.05
C GLU A 289 17.08 0.30 23.07
N GLY A 290 16.45 1.46 23.17
CA GLY A 290 16.66 2.60 22.27
C GLY A 290 15.83 2.60 20.99
N GLU A 291 15.15 1.50 20.64
CA GLU A 291 14.28 1.45 19.46
C GLU A 291 12.88 2.02 19.77
N THR A 292 12.39 2.92 18.93
CA THR A 292 11.03 3.48 19.07
C THR A 292 9.95 2.50 18.59
N TYR A 293 10.21 1.81 17.47
CA TYR A 293 9.38 0.74 16.94
C TYR A 293 10.17 -0.09 15.92
N THR A 294 9.66 -1.28 15.59
CA THR A 294 10.04 -2.07 14.41
C THR A 294 8.77 -2.58 13.74
N TYR A 295 8.83 -2.97 12.46
CA TYR A 295 7.66 -3.55 11.80
C TYR A 295 7.31 -4.91 12.39
N ALA A 296 8.32 -5.69 12.78
CA ALA A 296 8.16 -6.96 13.48
C ALA A 296 7.41 -6.80 14.81
N GLU A 297 7.76 -5.78 15.61
CA GLU A 297 7.03 -5.51 16.86
C GLU A 297 5.56 -5.18 16.60
N ARG A 298 5.27 -4.22 15.71
CA ARG A 298 3.88 -3.83 15.37
C ARG A 298 3.05 -4.98 14.79
N ALA A 299 3.69 -5.90 14.08
CA ALA A 299 3.06 -7.07 13.48
C ALA A 299 2.79 -8.21 14.48
N ARG A 300 3.57 -8.32 15.57
CA ARG A 300 3.61 -9.55 16.36
C ARG A 300 3.40 -9.37 17.86
N TYR A 301 4.01 -8.36 18.48
CA TYR A 301 3.93 -8.17 19.92
C TYR A 301 4.20 -6.71 20.30
N CYS A 302 3.20 -5.85 20.11
CA CYS A 302 3.25 -4.44 20.48
C CYS A 302 2.63 -4.22 21.86
N GLU A 303 3.46 -3.97 22.88
CA GLU A 303 3.02 -3.78 24.27
C GLU A 303 2.09 -2.56 24.46
N ARG A 304 2.09 -1.65 23.49
CA ARG A 304 1.26 -0.44 23.49
C ARG A 304 -0.14 -0.66 22.91
N ASP A 305 -0.42 -1.82 22.35
CA ASP A 305 -1.75 -2.16 21.85
C ASP A 305 -2.70 -2.47 23.02
N ASP A 306 -3.94 -1.97 22.94
CA ASP A 306 -5.00 -2.29 23.91
C ASP A 306 -5.25 -3.80 24.02
N LEU A 307 -5.09 -4.50 22.90
CA LEU A 307 -5.11 -5.96 22.80
C LEU A 307 -3.93 -6.41 21.95
N ILE A 308 -2.98 -7.09 22.57
CA ILE A 308 -1.82 -7.66 21.89
C ILE A 308 -2.29 -8.88 21.08
N VAL A 309 -2.04 -8.83 19.77
CA VAL A 309 -2.31 -9.94 18.84
C VAL A 309 -1.06 -10.17 18.01
N ASP A 310 -0.55 -11.41 17.98
CA ASP A 310 0.44 -11.80 16.96
C ASP A 310 -0.28 -11.92 15.60
N GLN A 311 -0.42 -10.77 14.94
CA GLN A 311 -1.18 -10.64 13.70
C GLN A 311 -0.55 -11.53 12.61
N LEU A 312 0.78 -11.53 12.49
CA LEU A 312 1.48 -12.34 11.49
C LEU A 312 1.21 -13.84 11.70
N TYR A 313 1.40 -14.35 12.93
CA TYR A 313 1.14 -15.75 13.23
C TYR A 313 -0.35 -16.10 13.03
N THR A 314 -1.25 -15.20 13.43
CA THR A 314 -2.70 -15.36 13.20
C THR A 314 -3.04 -15.48 11.71
N VAL A 315 -2.38 -14.70 10.85
CA VAL A 315 -2.59 -14.79 9.40
C VAL A 315 -2.07 -16.12 8.83
N ILE A 316 -0.89 -16.58 9.27
CA ILE A 316 -0.34 -17.89 8.87
C ILE A 316 -1.33 -19.01 9.21
N GLU A 317 -1.86 -19.02 10.44
CA GLU A 317 -2.84 -20.03 10.86
C GLU A 317 -4.16 -19.95 10.08
N LYS A 318 -4.66 -18.73 9.79
CA LYS A 318 -5.85 -18.54 8.95
C LYS A 318 -5.64 -19.12 7.55
N LEU A 319 -4.47 -18.94 6.94
CA LEU A 319 -4.14 -19.45 5.61
C LEU A 319 -4.00 -20.98 5.58
N LYS A 320 -3.44 -21.60 6.63
CA LYS A 320 -3.40 -23.07 6.78
C LYS A 320 -4.80 -23.67 6.86
N GLN A 321 -5.74 -22.98 7.53
CA GLN A 321 -7.13 -23.44 7.66
C GLN A 321 -7.94 -23.25 6.38
N ASP A 322 -7.80 -22.10 5.73
CA ASP A 322 -8.46 -21.79 4.46
C ASP A 322 -7.54 -20.92 3.59
N ARG A 323 -7.00 -21.54 2.54
CA ARG A 323 -6.07 -20.91 1.60
C ARG A 323 -6.63 -19.70 0.86
N TYR A 324 -7.96 -19.54 0.81
CA TYR A 324 -8.64 -18.46 0.09
C TYR A 324 -9.22 -17.38 1.01
N ARG A 325 -8.82 -17.35 2.28
CA ARG A 325 -9.16 -16.29 3.24
C ARG A 325 -8.79 -14.91 2.69
N ARG A 326 -9.64 -13.93 3.02
CA ARG A 326 -9.56 -12.54 2.50
C ARG A 326 -9.30 -11.50 3.59
N ASP A 327 -9.12 -11.96 4.82
CA ASP A 327 -8.86 -11.17 6.04
C ASP A 327 -7.48 -11.50 6.63
N CYS A 328 -6.56 -11.90 5.76
CA CYS A 328 -5.16 -12.20 6.06
C CYS A 328 -4.31 -10.93 5.97
N TYR A 329 -4.71 -9.90 6.72
CA TYR A 329 -4.07 -8.58 6.77
C TYR A 329 -3.32 -8.39 8.08
N VAL A 330 -2.23 -7.62 8.05
CA VAL A 330 -1.44 -7.20 9.22
C VAL A 330 -1.32 -5.68 9.20
N GLY A 331 -1.80 -5.03 10.26
CA GLY A 331 -1.67 -3.59 10.45
C GLY A 331 -0.40 -3.22 11.21
N ILE A 332 0.39 -2.29 10.68
CA ILE A 332 1.62 -1.77 11.28
C ILE A 332 1.39 -0.41 11.94
N SER A 333 0.66 0.44 11.23
CA SER A 333 0.24 1.76 11.68
C SER A 333 -0.75 1.70 12.85
N ARG A 334 -0.72 2.76 13.68
CA ARG A 334 -1.63 2.97 14.81
C ARG A 334 -2.03 4.43 14.92
N ILE A 335 -3.16 4.70 15.60
CA ILE A 335 -3.74 6.05 15.68
C ILE A 335 -2.75 7.06 16.29
N TRP A 336 -1.97 6.64 17.29
CA TRP A 336 -0.98 7.52 17.92
C TRP A 336 0.15 7.94 16.98
N ASP A 337 0.39 7.21 15.88
CA ASP A 337 1.41 7.55 14.89
C ASP A 337 1.04 8.85 14.14
N LEU A 338 -0.23 9.27 14.13
CA LEU A 338 -0.64 10.58 13.59
C LEU A 338 0.02 11.75 14.35
N LYS A 339 0.34 11.57 15.63
CA LYS A 339 1.02 12.56 16.47
C LYS A 339 2.54 12.37 16.52
N SER A 340 3.08 11.37 15.82
CA SER A 340 4.51 11.09 15.79
C SER A 340 5.21 11.85 14.67
N ASP A 341 6.47 12.20 14.92
CA ASP A 341 7.40 12.74 13.93
C ASP A 341 8.06 11.64 13.08
N GLU A 342 8.13 10.41 13.59
CA GLU A 342 8.70 9.26 12.88
C GLU A 342 7.71 8.11 12.73
N PRO A 343 6.49 8.34 12.18
CA PRO A 343 5.52 7.26 12.06
C PRO A 343 6.01 6.16 11.10
N PRO A 344 5.58 4.90 11.25
CA PRO A 344 5.90 3.83 10.31
C PRO A 344 5.60 4.22 8.86
N CYS A 345 6.58 4.03 7.97
CA CYS A 345 6.43 4.22 6.53
C CYS A 345 5.54 3.12 5.92
N LEU A 346 5.81 1.87 6.29
CA LEU A 346 4.88 0.75 6.05
C LEU A 346 3.66 0.91 6.96
N ARG A 347 2.46 0.84 6.38
CA ARG A 347 1.19 0.95 7.14
C ARG A 347 0.55 -0.41 7.37
N GLY A 348 0.68 -1.31 6.42
CA GLY A 348 0.22 -2.68 6.55
C GLY A 348 0.47 -3.49 5.30
N TYR A 349 0.15 -4.77 5.39
CA TYR A 349 0.29 -5.71 4.29
C TYR A 349 -0.72 -6.84 4.37
N GLN A 350 -0.94 -7.51 3.25
CA GLN A 350 -1.88 -8.61 3.13
C GLN A 350 -1.28 -9.78 2.39
N PHE A 351 -1.64 -10.99 2.82
CA PHE A 351 -1.39 -12.22 2.09
C PHE A 351 -2.66 -12.74 1.45
N VAL A 352 -2.59 -13.08 0.16
CA VAL A 352 -3.74 -13.57 -0.62
C VAL A 352 -3.33 -14.83 -1.37
N GLY A 353 -3.99 -15.95 -1.07
CA GLY A 353 -3.80 -17.18 -1.83
C GLY A 353 -4.47 -17.12 -3.20
N ASP A 354 -3.71 -17.49 -4.24
CA ASP A 354 -4.18 -17.69 -5.61
C ASP A 354 -3.70 -19.05 -6.12
N HIS A 355 -4.56 -20.06 -6.02
CA HIS A 355 -4.22 -21.43 -6.35
C HIS A 355 -2.85 -21.78 -5.75
N ASP A 356 -1.86 -22.16 -6.55
CA ASP A 356 -0.51 -22.54 -6.13
C ASP A 356 0.41 -21.37 -5.71
N HIS A 357 -0.02 -20.12 -5.85
CA HIS A 357 0.76 -18.92 -5.51
C HIS A 357 0.24 -18.20 -4.26
N LEU A 358 1.15 -17.65 -3.45
CA LEU A 358 0.82 -16.66 -2.42
C LEU A 358 1.20 -15.26 -2.89
N LYS A 359 0.31 -14.28 -2.78
CA LYS A 359 0.59 -12.87 -3.09
C LYS A 359 0.83 -12.12 -1.79
N GLY A 360 1.93 -11.38 -1.70
CA GLY A 360 2.18 -10.40 -0.64
C GLY A 360 2.00 -8.99 -1.17
N ILE A 361 1.06 -8.23 -0.61
CA ILE A 361 0.73 -6.85 -1.02
C ILE A 361 1.06 -5.90 0.12
N PHE A 362 1.98 -4.96 -0.11
CA PHE A 362 2.52 -4.07 0.92
C PHE A 362 2.16 -2.61 0.63
N TYR A 363 1.63 -1.91 1.63
CA TYR A 363 1.17 -0.53 1.49
C TYR A 363 1.99 0.42 2.35
N MET A 364 2.68 1.35 1.70
CA MET A 364 3.52 2.36 2.32
C MET A 364 2.96 3.75 2.07
N ARG A 365 2.93 4.60 3.11
CA ARG A 365 2.57 6.02 2.95
C ARG A 365 3.68 6.83 2.29
N SER A 366 4.91 6.33 2.34
CA SER A 366 6.13 7.05 1.95
C SER A 366 7.24 6.02 1.76
N ASN A 367 7.97 6.08 0.64
CA ASN A 367 9.15 5.26 0.41
C ASN A 367 10.27 6.08 -0.25
N ASP A 368 11.43 6.15 0.42
CA ASP A 368 12.68 6.58 -0.21
C ASP A 368 13.15 5.49 -1.18
N ILE A 369 13.04 5.79 -2.47
CA ILE A 369 13.33 4.85 -3.55
C ILE A 369 14.81 4.51 -3.58
N TYR A 370 15.71 5.48 -3.46
CA TYR A 370 17.14 5.20 -3.51
C TYR A 370 17.63 4.51 -2.23
N GLY A 371 17.38 5.14 -1.07
CA GLY A 371 18.02 4.73 0.20
C GLY A 371 17.38 3.53 0.89
N ALA A 372 16.07 3.30 0.72
CA ALA A 372 15.34 2.33 1.56
C ALA A 372 14.51 1.29 0.79
N MET A 373 13.93 1.63 -0.35
CA MET A 373 12.98 0.77 -1.07
C MET A 373 13.53 -0.61 -1.34
N HIS A 374 14.79 -0.73 -1.76
CA HIS A 374 15.34 -2.02 -2.15
C HIS A 374 15.54 -2.97 -0.96
N ALA A 375 15.97 -2.44 0.20
CA ALA A 375 16.03 -3.23 1.43
C ALA A 375 14.61 -3.61 1.93
N ASN A 376 13.64 -2.69 1.82
CA ASN A 376 12.23 -2.98 2.12
C ASN A 376 11.69 -4.09 1.21
N ALA A 377 11.93 -4.00 -0.10
CA ALA A 377 11.44 -4.96 -1.08
C ALA A 377 12.03 -6.36 -0.85
N TYR A 378 13.33 -6.44 -0.54
CA TYR A 378 13.97 -7.67 -0.12
C TYR A 378 13.30 -8.26 1.14
N ALA A 379 13.08 -7.46 2.17
CA ALA A 379 12.46 -7.91 3.42
C ALA A 379 11.00 -8.37 3.23
N PHE A 380 10.22 -7.64 2.45
CA PHE A 380 8.81 -7.94 2.17
C PHE A 380 8.66 -9.20 1.31
N SER A 381 9.52 -9.36 0.30
CA SER A 381 9.58 -10.60 -0.48
C SER A 381 9.99 -11.79 0.37
N THR A 382 11.02 -11.64 1.22
CA THR A 382 11.48 -12.71 2.13
C THR A 382 10.35 -13.13 3.08
N LEU A 383 9.62 -12.17 3.66
CA LEU A 383 8.46 -12.47 4.47
C LEU A 383 7.38 -13.24 3.68
N THR A 384 7.09 -12.80 2.45
CA THR A 384 6.09 -13.46 1.59
C THR A 384 6.50 -14.90 1.26
N GLN A 385 7.78 -15.13 0.98
CA GLN A 385 8.34 -16.46 0.77
C GLN A 385 8.14 -17.34 2.01
N TYR A 386 8.52 -16.88 3.20
CA TYR A 386 8.37 -17.67 4.43
C TYR A 386 6.91 -18.02 4.73
N VAL A 387 5.99 -17.08 4.52
CA VAL A 387 4.55 -17.36 4.68
C VAL A 387 4.09 -18.38 3.64
N ALA A 388 4.53 -18.29 2.38
CA ALA A 388 4.19 -19.24 1.33
C ALA A 388 4.66 -20.67 1.70
N GLU A 389 5.90 -20.82 2.16
CA GLU A 389 6.47 -22.10 2.60
C GLU A 389 5.69 -22.69 3.79
N LEU A 390 5.42 -21.88 4.83
CA LEU A 390 4.69 -22.32 6.03
C LEU A 390 3.22 -22.65 5.78
N THR A 391 2.65 -22.19 4.67
CA THR A 391 1.24 -22.39 4.31
C THR A 391 1.06 -23.30 3.09
N GLY A 392 2.15 -23.86 2.54
CA GLY A 392 2.14 -24.88 1.50
C GLY A 392 1.99 -24.36 0.06
N PHE A 393 2.13 -23.05 -0.19
CA PHE A 393 2.15 -22.51 -1.55
C PHE A 393 3.52 -22.76 -2.21
N GLN A 394 3.51 -23.04 -3.51
CA GLN A 394 4.71 -23.43 -4.26
C GLN A 394 5.48 -22.21 -4.77
N ARG A 395 4.79 -21.09 -4.96
CA ARG A 395 5.31 -19.87 -5.55
C ARG A 395 4.76 -18.66 -4.81
N HIS A 396 5.40 -17.51 -5.00
CA HIS A 396 4.88 -16.27 -4.49
C HIS A 396 5.07 -15.12 -5.47
N LYS A 397 4.17 -14.14 -5.39
CA LYS A 397 4.26 -12.85 -6.09
C LYS A 397 4.38 -11.73 -5.08
N TYR A 398 5.07 -10.67 -5.47
CA TYR A 398 5.30 -9.51 -4.63
C TYR A 398 4.68 -8.26 -5.26
N TYR A 399 3.94 -7.51 -4.45
CA TYR A 399 3.29 -6.26 -4.84
C TYR A 399 3.70 -5.15 -3.87
N HIS A 400 4.30 -4.08 -4.40
CA HIS A 400 4.73 -2.91 -3.65
C HIS A 400 3.84 -1.73 -3.98
N PHE A 401 3.32 -1.04 -2.95
CA PHE A 401 2.59 0.19 -3.13
C PHE A 401 3.16 1.30 -2.24
N ALA A 402 3.44 2.46 -2.83
CA ALA A 402 3.86 3.66 -2.11
C ALA A 402 3.00 4.86 -2.54
N VAL A 403 2.34 5.51 -1.57
CA VAL A 403 1.57 6.74 -1.81
C VAL A 403 2.48 7.88 -2.27
N ASP A 404 3.64 8.01 -1.63
CA ASP A 404 4.70 8.94 -1.97
C ASP A 404 6.00 8.17 -2.19
N ALA A 405 6.41 8.02 -3.44
CA ALA A 405 7.66 7.39 -3.84
C ALA A 405 8.65 8.48 -4.23
N HIS A 406 9.73 8.66 -3.47
CA HIS A 406 10.61 9.81 -3.63
C HIS A 406 12.11 9.47 -3.61
N ILE A 407 12.90 10.42 -4.11
CA ILE A 407 14.36 10.46 -4.02
C ILE A 407 14.72 11.82 -3.40
N TYR A 408 15.47 11.81 -2.31
CA TYR A 408 15.96 13.06 -1.69
C TYR A 408 16.96 13.77 -2.60
N GLY A 409 16.98 15.10 -2.53
CA GLY A 409 17.83 15.95 -3.36
C GLY A 409 19.30 15.56 -3.35
N GLU A 410 19.85 15.23 -2.18
CA GLU A 410 21.24 14.80 -2.03
C GLU A 410 21.60 13.54 -2.82
N PHE A 411 20.64 12.64 -3.08
CA PHE A 411 20.87 11.39 -3.79
C PHE A 411 20.66 11.48 -5.30
N LEU A 412 20.17 12.60 -5.82
CA LEU A 412 19.89 12.76 -7.26
C LEU A 412 21.13 12.55 -8.13
N LYS A 413 22.32 12.95 -7.65
CA LYS A 413 23.57 12.72 -8.39
C LYS A 413 23.92 11.24 -8.47
N ALA A 414 23.85 10.53 -7.34
CA ALA A 414 24.14 9.09 -7.29
C ALA A 414 23.14 8.29 -8.14
N VAL A 415 21.86 8.66 -8.10
CA VAL A 415 20.83 8.06 -8.96
C VAL A 415 21.14 8.30 -10.44
N LYS A 416 21.54 9.52 -10.82
CA LYS A 416 21.94 9.82 -12.20
C LYS A 416 23.08 8.91 -12.66
N GLU A 417 24.10 8.70 -11.84
CA GLU A 417 25.24 7.82 -12.19
C GLU A 417 24.82 6.34 -12.38
N ILE A 418 23.73 5.89 -11.73
CA ILE A 418 23.18 4.54 -11.91
C ILE A 418 22.35 4.44 -13.20
N LEU A 419 21.52 5.44 -13.49
CA LEU A 419 20.60 5.45 -14.64
C LEU A 419 21.32 5.80 -15.95
N GLU A 420 22.29 6.71 -15.88
CA GLU A 420 23.03 7.27 -17.01
C GLU A 420 24.54 7.04 -16.81
N PRO A 421 25.01 5.77 -16.78
CA PRO A 421 26.44 5.50 -16.58
C PRO A 421 27.26 6.05 -17.74
N GLU A 422 28.39 6.69 -17.43
CA GLU A 422 29.29 7.22 -18.46
C GLU A 422 29.84 6.10 -19.34
N THR A 423 29.84 6.31 -20.66
CA THR A 423 30.47 5.39 -21.59
C THR A 423 31.99 5.47 -21.39
N PRO A 424 32.70 4.35 -21.15
CA PRO A 424 34.15 4.37 -21.03
C PRO A 424 34.77 4.93 -22.31
N SER A 425 35.44 6.08 -22.23
CA SER A 425 36.23 6.64 -23.33
C SER A 425 37.58 5.96 -23.39
N PHE A 426 37.97 5.46 -24.57
CA PHE A 426 39.31 4.92 -24.81
C PHE A 426 40.41 6.01 -24.78
N PHE A 427 40.04 7.29 -24.81
CA PHE A 427 40.97 8.41 -24.95
C PHE A 427 41.34 9.11 -23.62
N ASP A 428 40.74 8.73 -22.49
CA ASP A 428 40.96 9.40 -21.20
C ASP A 428 42.10 8.76 -20.35
N LYS A 429 43.05 8.09 -21.02
CA LYS A 429 44.29 7.61 -20.39
C LYS A 429 45.51 8.17 -21.11
N THR A 430 45.86 9.41 -20.83
CA THR A 430 47.23 9.95 -20.95
C THR A 430 47.54 10.87 -19.79
#